data_AF-A5GFY6-F1
#
_entry.id   AF-A5GFY6-F1
#
_cell.length_a   1.000
_cell.length_b   1.000
_cell.length_c   1.000
_cell.angle_alpha   90.00
_cell.angle_beta   90.00
_cell.angle_gamma   90.00
#
_symmetry.space_group_name_H-M   'P 1'
#
loop_
_entity.id
_entity.type
_entity.pdbx_description
1 polymer ?
#
loop_
_entity_poly.entity_id
_entity_poly.type
_entity_poly.pdbx_seq_one_letter_code
_entity_poly.pdbx_strand_id
1 'polypeptide(L)'
;AEGWKGPWRMGKRCPGGPPVMSVAAHPEESLSGQEPPRDRALVDHEKVISCPHLGASTREAQSRCGEEIAIQFVDMVKGRSLAGVVNAQALTSAFSPHTKPWIGLAEALGALMQAWAGSPKGTIQVVTQGTSLKNSGTCLSPAVIVGLLKEASHRADVNLVNAKLLEKEAGLHVTTSHNPAAPEEQGGAECLLTVALAGAPYQAVGLVQSTAPMLHALNGAVFRPEVPLRRGLPLLLFRAQPSNPTMLPTMIGLLAEARVQLLSYQTSVVSDGETWHVMAISSLLPSL
;
A
#
# COMPACT_ATOMS: atom_id res chain seq x y z
N ALA A 1 9.47 6.31 53.08
CA ALA A 1 9.25 5.29 52.05
C ALA A 1 8.01 5.69 51.26
N GLU A 2 8.18 6.40 50.16
CA GLU A 2 7.13 6.57 49.16
C GLU A 2 7.75 6.15 47.85
N GLY A 3 7.33 4.96 47.39
CA GLY A 3 7.84 4.34 46.19
C GLY A 3 7.24 5.03 44.97
N TRP A 4 8.07 5.75 44.23
CA TRP A 4 7.68 6.30 42.94
C TRP A 4 7.63 5.15 41.91
N LYS A 5 6.42 4.78 41.48
CA LYS A 5 6.17 3.89 40.36
C LYS A 5 6.09 4.73 39.08
N GLY A 6 7.22 5.01 38.45
CA GLY A 6 7.31 5.68 37.15
C GLY A 6 8.42 5.04 36.30
N PRO A 7 8.47 5.31 34.98
CA PRO A 7 9.28 4.58 33.99
C PRO A 7 10.80 4.79 34.09
N TRP A 8 11.26 5.50 35.12
CA TRP A 8 12.62 6.03 35.19
C TRP A 8 13.50 5.18 36.09
N ARG A 9 14.65 4.71 35.58
CA ARG A 9 15.70 4.09 36.41
C ARG A 9 16.72 5.13 36.86
N MET A 10 17.09 5.04 38.13
CA MET A 10 18.20 5.79 38.72
C MET A 10 19.54 5.36 38.10
N GLY A 11 20.25 6.29 37.46
CA GLY A 11 21.64 6.10 37.02
C GLY A 11 22.62 5.95 38.20
N LYS A 12 23.77 5.32 37.96
CA LYS A 12 24.81 5.12 39.00
C LYS A 12 25.35 6.45 39.51
N ARG A 13 25.44 6.58 40.84
CA ARG A 13 26.05 7.72 41.54
C ARG A 13 27.52 7.88 41.17
N CYS A 14 27.94 9.10 40.81
CA CYS A 14 29.36 9.46 40.83
C CYS A 14 29.82 9.59 42.30
N PRO A 15 30.99 9.05 42.68
CA PRO A 15 31.50 9.20 44.05
C PRO A 15 31.96 10.66 44.26
N GLY A 16 31.41 11.34 45.27
CA GLY A 16 31.93 12.62 45.77
C GLY A 16 31.22 13.91 45.34
N GLY A 17 30.13 13.85 44.55
CA GLY A 17 29.31 15.03 44.20
C GLY A 17 27.96 15.08 44.94
N PRO A 18 27.26 16.24 44.97
CA PRO A 18 25.88 16.32 45.45
C PRO A 18 24.98 15.36 44.66
N PRO A 19 23.85 14.89 45.21
CA PRO A 19 23.02 13.88 44.55
C PRO A 19 22.38 14.46 43.28
N VAL A 20 22.97 14.18 42.12
CA VAL A 20 22.42 14.53 40.80
C VAL A 20 21.74 13.31 40.21
N MET A 21 20.50 13.46 39.77
CA MET A 21 19.72 12.39 39.16
C MET A 21 19.95 12.43 37.65
N SER A 22 20.69 11.46 37.11
CA SER A 22 20.81 11.28 35.66
C SER A 22 19.59 10.48 35.21
N VAL A 23 18.71 11.12 34.43
CA VAL A 23 17.51 10.50 33.87
C VAL A 23 17.77 10.27 32.38
N ALA A 24 17.90 9.01 31.98
CA ALA A 24 17.91 8.61 30.58
C ALA A 24 16.57 7.95 30.26
N ALA A 25 15.90 8.38 29.19
CA ALA A 25 14.72 7.70 28.69
C ALA A 25 15.11 6.29 28.21
N HIS A 26 14.31 5.28 28.57
CA HIS A 26 14.45 3.93 28.01
C HIS A 26 14.22 3.99 26.50
N PRO A 27 14.96 3.24 25.67
CA PRO A 27 14.76 3.22 24.21
C PRO A 27 13.38 2.68 23.78
N GLU A 28 12.66 1.98 24.66
CA GLU A 28 11.30 1.47 24.37
C GLU A 28 10.16 2.34 24.93
N GLU A 29 10.47 3.40 25.68
CA GLU A 29 9.50 4.42 26.06
C GLU A 29 10.02 5.76 25.56
N SER A 30 9.85 5.98 24.25
CA SER A 30 9.92 7.32 23.69
C SER A 30 9.05 8.22 24.56
N LEU A 31 9.57 9.39 24.95
CA LEU A 31 8.73 10.55 25.26
C LEU A 31 7.83 10.76 24.04
N SER A 32 6.63 10.18 24.08
CA SER A 32 5.64 10.20 23.00
C SER A 32 4.96 11.56 22.87
N GLY A 33 5.53 12.62 23.44
CA GLY A 33 5.09 13.99 23.30
C GLY A 33 6.14 14.78 22.54
N GLN A 34 5.94 14.94 21.23
CA GLN A 34 6.56 15.92 20.32
C GLN A 34 7.89 16.54 20.76
N GLU A 35 8.97 16.22 20.05
CA GLU A 35 10.24 16.94 20.15
C GLU A 35 10.17 18.23 19.30
N PRO A 36 10.60 19.40 19.83
CA PRO A 36 11.16 19.65 21.17
C PRO A 36 10.09 19.59 22.28
N PRO A 37 10.45 19.13 23.49
CA PRO A 37 9.49 18.91 24.58
C PRO A 37 8.75 20.21 24.91
N ARG A 38 7.41 20.15 24.86
CA ARG A 38 6.55 21.29 25.19
C ARG A 38 6.55 21.63 26.68
N ASP A 39 6.68 20.62 27.53
CA ASP A 39 6.81 20.80 28.98
C ASP A 39 8.29 20.88 29.37
N ARG A 40 8.68 22.05 29.88
CA ARG A 40 10.06 22.34 30.28
C ARG A 40 10.30 22.20 31.78
N ALA A 41 9.30 21.83 32.58
CA ALA A 41 9.44 21.74 34.03
C ALA A 41 10.57 20.80 34.48
N LEU A 42 10.81 19.70 33.75
CA LEU A 42 11.93 18.79 34.01
C LEU A 42 13.25 19.28 33.40
N VAL A 43 13.19 19.98 32.25
CA VAL A 43 14.37 20.53 31.56
C VAL A 43 14.99 21.67 32.38
N ASP A 44 14.15 22.47 33.02
CA ASP A 44 14.56 23.66 33.76
C ASP A 44 14.82 23.36 35.27
N HIS A 45 14.69 22.10 35.72
CA HIS A 45 14.88 21.73 37.12
C HIS A 45 16.37 21.55 37.49
N GLU A 46 16.88 22.29 38.49
CA GLU A 46 18.30 22.36 38.85
C GLU A 46 19.01 21.01 39.14
N LYS A 47 18.26 19.99 39.57
CA LYS A 47 18.81 18.64 39.85
C LYS A 47 18.76 17.67 38.66
N VAL A 48 18.29 18.13 37.50
CA VAL A 48 18.14 17.34 36.28
C VAL A 48 19.14 17.84 35.25
N ILE A 49 19.93 16.93 34.67
CA ILE A 49 20.74 17.21 33.50
C ILE A 49 19.98 16.64 32.30
N SER A 50 19.41 17.51 31.48
CA SER A 50 18.77 17.11 30.23
C SER A 50 19.78 17.12 29.09
N CYS A 51 19.90 15.99 28.40
CA CYS A 51 20.58 15.95 27.12
C CYS A 51 19.52 15.96 26.02
N PRO A 52 19.58 16.89 25.03
CA PRO A 52 18.81 16.70 23.79
C PRO A 52 19.25 15.38 23.16
N HIS A 53 18.44 14.75 22.31
CA HIS A 53 18.59 13.37 21.79
C HIS A 53 19.93 13.10 21.05
N LEU A 54 21.05 13.17 21.77
CA LEU A 54 22.43 13.20 21.29
C LEU A 54 23.10 11.83 21.39
N GLY A 55 22.43 10.85 22.01
CA GLY A 55 22.97 9.50 22.22
C GLY A 55 23.42 8.80 20.92
N ALA A 56 22.82 9.16 19.78
CA ALA A 56 23.20 8.69 18.45
C ALA A 56 23.86 9.77 17.56
N SER A 57 24.13 10.97 18.09
CA SER A 57 24.66 12.11 17.32
C SER A 57 26.20 12.18 17.26
N THR A 58 26.90 11.12 17.64
CA THR A 58 28.36 11.06 17.49
C THR A 58 28.76 10.69 16.06
N ARG A 59 29.94 11.14 15.62
CA ARG A 59 30.47 10.83 14.28
C ARG A 59 30.62 9.32 14.09
N GLU A 60 31.03 8.62 15.13
CA GLU A 60 31.23 7.17 15.14
C GLU A 60 29.90 6.42 14.99
N ALA A 61 28.85 6.85 15.70
CA ALA A 61 27.53 6.25 15.60
C ALA A 61 26.91 6.47 14.20
N GLN A 62 27.00 7.69 13.67
CA GLN A 62 26.52 8.00 12.32
C GLN A 62 27.31 7.24 11.24
N SER A 63 28.64 7.10 11.39
CA SER A 63 29.47 6.32 10.47
C SER A 63 29.09 4.84 10.45
N ARG A 64 28.88 4.22 11.63
CA ARG A 64 28.47 2.82 11.73
C ARG A 64 27.07 2.61 11.15
N CYS A 65 26.13 3.51 11.47
CA CYS A 65 24.77 3.47 10.91
C CYS A 65 24.81 3.58 9.37
N GLY A 66 25.62 4.48 8.83
CA GLY A 66 25.80 4.62 7.38
C GLY A 66 26.37 3.36 6.72
N GLU A 67 27.38 2.73 7.33
CA GLU A 67 27.96 1.47 6.86
C GLU A 67 26.94 0.32 6.90
N GLU A 68 26.20 0.16 8.00
CA GLU A 68 25.15 -0.84 8.14
C GLU A 68 24.06 -0.67 7.08
N ILE A 69 23.60 0.56 6.84
CA ILE A 69 22.62 0.87 5.78
C ILE A 69 23.20 0.51 4.41
N ALA A 70 24.45 0.88 4.12
CA ALA A 70 25.08 0.58 2.84
C ALA A 70 25.19 -0.93 2.58
N ILE A 71 25.56 -1.72 3.59
CA ILE A 71 25.61 -3.19 3.51
C ILE A 71 24.20 -3.74 3.25
N GLN A 72 23.17 -3.24 3.95
CA GLN A 72 21.78 -3.65 3.73
C GLN A 72 21.31 -3.35 2.30
N PHE A 73 21.68 -2.22 1.71
CA PHE A 73 21.39 -1.93 0.30
C PHE A 73 22.03 -2.95 -0.65
N VAL A 74 23.29 -3.29 -0.42
CA VAL A 74 24.01 -4.30 -1.24
C VAL A 74 23.37 -5.68 -1.09
N ASP A 75 23.04 -6.08 0.12
CA ASP A 75 22.41 -7.37 0.39
C ASP A 75 20.99 -7.44 -0.21
N MET A 76 20.22 -6.35 -0.13
CA MET A 76 18.90 -6.23 -0.77
C MET A 76 18.99 -6.44 -2.29
N VAL A 77 19.90 -5.75 -2.97
CA VAL A 77 20.08 -5.89 -4.43
C VAL A 77 20.52 -7.29 -4.82
N LYS A 78 21.26 -7.97 -3.94
CA LYS A 78 21.70 -9.37 -4.13
C LYS A 78 20.66 -10.41 -3.68
N GLY A 79 19.48 -10.00 -3.22
CA GLY A 79 18.43 -10.90 -2.75
C GLY A 79 18.77 -11.65 -1.46
N ARG A 80 19.68 -11.12 -0.64
CA ARG A 80 20.06 -11.68 0.66
C ARG A 80 19.11 -11.21 1.76
N SER A 81 19.10 -11.91 2.90
CA SER A 81 18.26 -11.57 4.05
C SER A 81 18.70 -10.24 4.69
N LEU A 82 17.73 -9.41 5.07
CA LEU A 82 17.97 -8.13 5.75
C LEU A 82 17.84 -8.31 7.26
N ALA A 83 18.90 -8.00 8.01
CA ALA A 83 18.90 -8.04 9.47
C ALA A 83 18.32 -6.76 10.06
N GLY A 84 17.46 -6.86 11.07
CA GLY A 84 16.92 -5.69 11.80
C GLY A 84 15.91 -4.83 11.04
N VAL A 85 15.55 -5.20 9.81
CA VAL A 85 14.55 -4.46 9.01
C VAL A 85 13.15 -4.88 9.42
N VAL A 86 12.38 -3.94 9.95
CA VAL A 86 10.93 -4.10 10.16
C VAL A 86 10.29 -4.37 8.80
N ASN A 87 9.67 -5.55 8.64
CA ASN A 87 9.09 -6.06 7.38
C ASN A 87 10.09 -6.54 6.30
N ALA A 88 11.30 -6.99 6.68
CA ALA A 88 12.33 -7.50 5.77
C ALA A 88 11.80 -8.43 4.66
N GLN A 89 10.96 -9.42 4.99
CA GLN A 89 10.42 -10.37 4.02
C GLN A 89 9.55 -9.71 2.95
N ALA A 90 8.66 -8.81 3.34
CA ALA A 90 7.81 -8.08 2.39
C ALA A 90 8.65 -7.17 1.49
N LEU A 91 9.69 -6.55 2.04
CA LEU A 91 10.60 -5.69 1.29
C LEU A 91 11.41 -6.50 0.26
N THR A 92 12.07 -7.57 0.69
CA THR A 92 12.87 -8.44 -0.20
C THR A 92 12.01 -9.02 -1.33
N SER A 93 10.81 -9.51 -1.01
CA SER A 93 9.88 -10.02 -2.01
C SER A 93 9.36 -8.92 -2.94
N ALA A 94 9.20 -7.68 -2.48
CA ALA A 94 8.77 -6.56 -3.32
C ALA A 94 9.79 -6.15 -4.38
N PHE A 95 11.08 -6.37 -4.13
CA PHE A 95 12.15 -6.07 -5.09
C PHE A 95 12.46 -7.21 -6.08
N SER A 96 11.81 -8.37 -5.94
CA SER A 96 11.96 -9.45 -6.92
C SER A 96 11.40 -9.05 -8.29
N PRO A 97 12.14 -9.25 -9.40
CA PRO A 97 11.66 -8.97 -10.76
C PRO A 97 10.33 -9.65 -11.09
N HIS A 98 10.10 -10.84 -10.53
CA HIS A 98 8.87 -11.61 -10.74
C HIS A 98 7.68 -11.01 -9.97
N THR A 99 7.89 -10.50 -8.75
CA THR A 99 6.81 -10.02 -7.87
C THR A 99 6.45 -8.56 -8.14
N LYS A 100 7.40 -7.75 -8.63
CA LYS A 100 7.22 -6.33 -8.88
C LYS A 100 6.01 -6.00 -9.79
N PRO A 101 5.78 -6.70 -10.92
CA PRO A 101 4.57 -6.49 -11.73
C PRO A 101 3.26 -6.77 -10.96
N TRP A 102 3.26 -7.79 -10.10
CA TRP A 102 2.09 -8.14 -9.29
C TRP A 102 1.79 -7.11 -8.21
N ILE A 103 2.82 -6.46 -7.65
CA ILE A 103 2.64 -5.33 -6.74
C ILE A 103 2.00 -4.15 -7.48
N GLY A 104 2.48 -3.86 -8.69
CA GLY A 104 1.85 -2.84 -9.54
C GLY A 104 0.39 -3.14 -9.86
N LEU A 105 0.07 -4.41 -10.12
CA LEU A 105 -1.31 -4.86 -10.30
C LEU A 105 -2.15 -4.69 -9.02
N ALA A 106 -1.63 -5.14 -7.88
CA ALA A 106 -2.31 -5.05 -6.59
C ALA A 106 -2.64 -3.59 -6.22
N GLU A 107 -1.69 -2.67 -6.40
CA GLU A 107 -1.93 -1.24 -6.21
C GLU A 107 -2.98 -0.70 -7.17
N ALA A 108 -2.94 -1.10 -8.45
CA ALA A 108 -3.91 -0.65 -9.43
C ALA A 108 -5.32 -1.16 -9.15
N LEU A 109 -5.46 -2.42 -8.73
CA LEU A 109 -6.74 -2.99 -8.29
C LEU A 109 -7.24 -2.31 -7.00
N GLY A 110 -6.35 -1.97 -6.08
CA GLY A 110 -6.71 -1.19 -4.88
C GLY A 110 -7.25 0.20 -5.23
N ALA A 111 -6.58 0.92 -6.14
CA ALA A 111 -7.03 2.23 -6.62
C ALA A 111 -8.37 2.13 -7.37
N LEU A 112 -8.53 1.10 -8.20
CA LEU A 112 -9.79 0.80 -8.88
C LEU A 112 -10.93 0.56 -7.88
N MET A 113 -10.68 -0.24 -6.84
CA MET A 113 -11.66 -0.51 -5.78
C MET A 113 -12.03 0.75 -4.99
N GLN A 114 -11.06 1.63 -4.73
CA GLN A 114 -11.34 2.93 -4.09
C GLN A 114 -12.27 3.77 -4.97
N ALA A 115 -11.95 3.89 -6.26
CA ALA A 115 -12.69 4.74 -7.19
C ALA A 115 -14.10 4.18 -7.46
N TRP A 116 -14.22 2.85 -7.51
CA TRP A 116 -15.47 2.17 -7.81
C TRP A 116 -16.41 2.08 -6.60
N ALA A 117 -15.88 1.85 -5.39
CA ALA A 117 -16.68 1.74 -4.17
C ALA A 117 -16.80 3.07 -3.39
N GLY A 118 -16.11 4.14 -3.81
CA GLY A 118 -16.28 5.49 -3.25
C GLY A 118 -15.81 5.65 -1.80
N SER A 119 -14.70 5.00 -1.42
CA SER A 119 -14.17 4.85 -0.05
C SER A 119 -14.72 3.64 0.72
N PRO A 120 -14.31 2.42 0.33
CA PRO A 120 -14.81 1.18 0.94
C PRO A 120 -14.49 1.13 2.44
N LYS A 121 -15.39 0.52 3.21
CA LYS A 121 -15.21 0.16 4.63
C LYS A 121 -15.50 -1.32 4.83
N GLY A 122 -14.87 -1.93 5.84
CA GLY A 122 -15.06 -3.35 6.14
C GLY A 122 -13.97 -4.24 5.53
N THR A 123 -14.34 -5.46 5.13
CA THR A 123 -13.36 -6.50 4.81
C THR A 123 -13.03 -6.56 3.32
N ILE A 124 -11.78 -6.29 2.96
CA ILE A 124 -11.25 -6.52 1.61
C ILE A 124 -10.60 -7.89 1.57
N GLN A 125 -11.03 -8.73 0.64
CA GLN A 125 -10.48 -10.06 0.41
C GLN A 125 -9.49 -10.01 -0.75
N VAL A 126 -8.25 -10.40 -0.50
CA VAL A 126 -7.20 -10.54 -1.51
C VAL A 126 -6.96 -12.03 -1.75
N VAL A 127 -7.35 -12.53 -2.92
CA VAL A 127 -7.21 -13.94 -3.28
C VAL A 127 -6.16 -14.05 -4.38
N THR A 128 -5.14 -14.85 -4.14
CA THR A 128 -4.13 -15.19 -5.14
C THR A 128 -4.40 -16.58 -5.72
N GLN A 129 -4.26 -16.73 -7.03
CA GLN A 129 -4.43 -18.01 -7.71
C GLN A 129 -3.20 -18.35 -8.54
N GLY A 130 -2.85 -19.63 -8.60
CA GLY A 130 -1.72 -20.14 -9.39
C GLY A 130 -0.43 -20.33 -8.58
N THR A 131 0.37 -21.32 -8.98
CA THR A 131 1.54 -21.82 -8.22
C THR A 131 2.58 -20.74 -7.93
N SER A 132 2.81 -19.83 -8.87
CA SER A 132 3.82 -18.77 -8.78
C SER A 132 3.48 -17.67 -7.76
N LEU A 133 2.24 -17.63 -7.23
CA LEU A 133 1.80 -16.64 -6.24
C LEU A 133 1.69 -17.15 -4.80
N LYS A 134 2.06 -18.40 -4.52
CA LYS A 134 1.89 -19.04 -3.20
C LYS A 134 2.43 -18.23 -2.02
N ASN A 135 3.58 -17.59 -2.18
CA ASN A 135 4.25 -16.83 -1.12
C ASN A 135 4.15 -15.30 -1.31
N SER A 136 3.31 -14.84 -2.25
CA SER A 136 3.23 -13.43 -2.63
C SER A 136 2.26 -12.62 -1.75
N GLY A 137 1.40 -13.30 -0.98
CA GLY A 137 0.37 -12.65 -0.16
C GLY A 137 0.89 -11.60 0.82
N THR A 138 2.10 -11.80 1.36
CA THR A 138 2.77 -10.87 2.29
C THR A 138 3.11 -9.52 1.67
N CYS A 139 3.21 -9.45 0.34
CA CYS A 139 3.49 -8.21 -0.40
C CYS A 139 2.24 -7.66 -1.08
N LEU A 140 1.40 -8.55 -1.61
CA LEU A 140 0.23 -8.15 -2.38
C LEU A 140 -0.87 -7.54 -1.51
N SER A 141 -1.08 -8.03 -0.29
CA SER A 141 -2.06 -7.42 0.61
C SER A 141 -1.69 -5.98 1.00
N PRO A 142 -0.46 -5.67 1.45
CA PRO A 142 0.00 -4.29 1.62
C PRO A 142 -0.11 -3.45 0.36
N ALA A 143 0.19 -4.00 -0.82
CA ALA A 143 0.09 -3.29 -2.09
C ALA A 143 -1.36 -2.90 -2.44
N VAL A 144 -2.34 -3.78 -2.19
CA VAL A 144 -3.77 -3.45 -2.33
C VAL A 144 -4.15 -2.29 -1.41
N ILE A 145 -3.69 -2.30 -0.16
CA ILE A 145 -3.96 -1.23 0.80
C ILE A 145 -3.33 0.10 0.36
N VAL A 146 -2.09 0.06 -0.16
CA VAL A 146 -1.45 1.23 -0.77
C VAL A 146 -2.36 1.79 -1.85
N GLY A 147 -2.82 0.96 -2.79
CA GLY A 147 -3.76 1.38 -3.83
C GLY A 147 -5.05 2.01 -3.29
N LEU A 148 -5.67 1.39 -2.28
CA LEU A 148 -6.91 1.84 -1.67
C LEU A 148 -6.78 3.20 -0.96
N LEU A 149 -5.64 3.46 -0.33
CA LEU A 149 -5.46 4.61 0.55
C LEU A 149 -4.68 5.77 -0.08
N LYS A 150 -3.94 5.55 -1.17
CA LYS A 150 -3.00 6.53 -1.72
C LYS A 150 -3.64 7.85 -2.12
N GLU A 151 -4.84 7.82 -2.71
CA GLU A 151 -5.56 9.05 -3.10
C GLU A 151 -6.39 9.65 -1.95
N ALA A 152 -6.83 8.82 -1.00
CA ALA A 152 -7.62 9.26 0.15
C ALA A 152 -6.78 9.82 1.31
N SER A 153 -5.48 9.52 1.35
CA SER A 153 -4.60 9.87 2.45
C SER A 153 -4.09 11.30 2.34
N HIS A 154 -4.76 12.23 3.01
CA HIS A 154 -4.32 13.64 3.11
C HIS A 154 -3.20 13.88 4.14
N ARG A 155 -2.83 12.88 4.96
CA ARG A 155 -2.00 13.08 6.18
C ARG A 155 -0.64 12.37 6.18
N ALA A 156 -0.48 11.26 5.47
CA ALA A 156 0.76 10.48 5.46
C ALA A 156 0.93 9.71 4.14
N ASP A 157 2.17 9.63 3.65
CA ASP A 157 2.49 8.82 2.46
C ASP A 157 2.34 7.32 2.78
N VAL A 158 1.37 6.68 2.14
CA VAL A 158 1.10 5.24 2.27
C VAL A 158 2.13 4.44 1.46
N ASN A 159 2.74 3.44 2.07
CA ASN A 159 3.73 2.54 1.46
C ASN A 159 3.57 1.11 2.01
N LEU A 160 4.29 0.13 1.44
CA LEU A 160 4.18 -1.28 1.81
C LEU A 160 4.53 -1.58 3.29
N VAL A 161 5.29 -0.70 3.95
CA VAL A 161 5.74 -0.88 5.35
C VAL A 161 4.67 -0.40 6.32
N ASN A 162 4.07 0.76 6.06
CA ASN A 162 3.06 1.36 6.95
C ASN A 162 1.61 0.99 6.58
N ALA A 163 1.37 0.37 5.41
CA ALA A 163 0.04 0.05 4.92
C ALA A 163 -0.82 -0.74 5.94
N LYS A 164 -0.25 -1.76 6.59
CA LYS A 164 -0.99 -2.60 7.55
C LYS A 164 -1.40 -1.82 8.82
N LEU A 165 -0.64 -0.79 9.19
CA LEU A 165 -0.99 0.10 10.30
C LEU A 165 -2.16 1.00 9.88
N LEU A 166 -2.03 1.64 8.71
CA LEU A 166 -3.01 2.57 8.17
C LEU A 166 -4.34 1.90 7.79
N GLU A 167 -4.33 0.61 7.44
CA GLU A 167 -5.53 -0.20 7.23
C GLU A 167 -6.51 -0.10 8.40
N LYS A 168 -6.00 -0.26 9.63
CA LYS A 168 -6.84 -0.24 10.83
C LYS A 168 -7.41 1.15 11.09
N GLU A 169 -6.60 2.20 10.87
CA GLU A 169 -7.02 3.59 11.02
C GLU A 169 -8.09 3.98 9.99
N ALA A 170 -8.05 3.40 8.79
CA ALA A 170 -9.02 3.60 7.72
C ALA A 170 -10.33 2.79 7.91
N GLY A 171 -10.45 1.96 8.95
CA GLY A 171 -11.62 1.10 9.16
C GLY A 171 -11.73 -0.05 8.14
N LEU A 172 -10.60 -0.46 7.58
CA LEU A 172 -10.49 -1.60 6.67
C LEU A 172 -9.97 -2.83 7.42
N HIS A 173 -10.32 -4.00 6.90
CA HIS A 173 -9.71 -5.26 7.29
C HIS A 173 -9.34 -6.05 6.03
N VAL A 174 -8.07 -6.20 5.74
CA VAL A 174 -7.59 -6.93 4.56
C VAL A 174 -7.21 -8.34 4.94
N THR A 175 -7.91 -9.30 4.37
CA THR A 175 -7.62 -10.73 4.49
C THR A 175 -6.95 -11.24 3.22
N THR A 176 -6.16 -12.31 3.35
CA THR A 176 -5.45 -12.90 2.21
C THR A 176 -5.67 -14.40 2.19
N SER A 177 -5.97 -14.93 1.02
CA SER A 177 -6.03 -16.37 0.78
C SER A 177 -5.31 -16.73 -0.52
N HIS A 178 -4.94 -18.00 -0.62
CA HIS A 178 -4.23 -18.54 -1.77
C HIS A 178 -4.91 -19.82 -2.24
N ASN A 179 -5.18 -19.91 -3.54
CA ASN A 179 -5.64 -21.11 -4.21
C ASN A 179 -4.54 -21.62 -5.16
N PRO A 180 -4.00 -22.83 -4.96
CA PRO A 180 -2.91 -23.37 -5.78
C PRO A 180 -3.35 -23.80 -7.18
N ALA A 181 -4.66 -24.01 -7.41
CA ALA A 181 -5.16 -24.43 -8.71
C ALA A 181 -4.90 -23.35 -9.76
N ALA A 182 -4.46 -23.78 -10.95
CA ALA A 182 -4.44 -22.90 -12.11
C ALA A 182 -5.89 -22.49 -12.45
N PRO A 183 -6.12 -21.31 -13.03
CA PRO A 183 -7.44 -20.92 -13.52
C PRO A 183 -7.90 -21.85 -14.66
N GLU A 184 -8.60 -22.94 -14.33
CA GLU A 184 -8.96 -24.00 -15.28
C GLU A 184 -9.91 -23.54 -16.41
N GLU A 185 -10.59 -22.39 -16.27
CA GLU A 185 -11.62 -21.92 -17.21
C GLU A 185 -11.37 -20.54 -17.86
N GLN A 186 -10.24 -19.87 -17.59
CA GLN A 186 -10.10 -18.43 -17.89
C GLN A 186 -8.91 -18.08 -18.81
N GLY A 187 -8.86 -18.70 -19.99
CA GLY A 187 -8.13 -18.12 -21.13
C GLY A 187 -6.60 -18.22 -21.08
N GLY A 188 -6.03 -19.24 -20.44
CA GLY A 188 -4.59 -19.50 -20.47
C GLY A 188 -3.74 -18.67 -19.50
N ALA A 189 -4.37 -17.88 -18.61
CA ALA A 189 -3.66 -17.19 -17.54
C ALA A 189 -3.17 -18.20 -16.49
N GLU A 190 -1.87 -18.22 -16.19
CA GLU A 190 -1.30 -19.14 -15.18
C GLU A 190 -1.58 -18.69 -13.74
N CYS A 191 -1.81 -17.39 -13.54
CA CYS A 191 -1.99 -16.78 -12.22
C CYS A 191 -3.02 -15.65 -12.30
N LEU A 192 -3.80 -15.46 -11.24
CA LEU A 192 -4.76 -14.37 -11.09
C LEU A 192 -4.65 -13.74 -9.70
N LEU A 193 -4.97 -12.45 -9.64
CA LEU A 193 -5.14 -11.70 -8.40
C LEU A 193 -6.57 -11.16 -8.35
N THR A 194 -7.31 -11.56 -7.33
CA THR A 194 -8.68 -11.09 -7.09
C THR A 194 -8.71 -10.22 -5.86
N VAL A 195 -9.34 -9.04 -5.97
CA VAL A 195 -9.62 -8.13 -4.87
C VAL A 195 -11.14 -7.94 -4.80
N ALA A 196 -11.74 -8.24 -3.65
CA ALA A 196 -13.18 -8.13 -3.45
C ALA A 196 -13.53 -7.43 -2.15
N LEU A 197 -14.64 -6.70 -2.12
CA LEU A 197 -15.23 -6.15 -0.90
C LEU A 197 -16.29 -7.12 -0.37
N ALA A 198 -16.10 -7.64 0.84
CA ALA A 198 -17.04 -8.59 1.44
C ALA A 198 -18.42 -7.95 1.66
N GLY A 199 -19.47 -8.65 1.24
CA GLY A 199 -20.86 -8.18 1.39
C GLY A 199 -21.28 -7.10 0.39
N ALA A 200 -20.46 -6.78 -0.60
CA ALA A 200 -20.77 -5.82 -1.65
C ALA A 200 -20.46 -6.39 -3.04
N PRO A 201 -21.14 -5.93 -4.10
CA PRO A 201 -20.91 -6.38 -5.47
C PRO A 201 -19.69 -5.66 -6.07
N TYR A 202 -18.55 -5.71 -5.39
CA TYR A 202 -17.29 -5.16 -5.87
C TYR A 202 -16.24 -6.24 -5.86
N GLN A 203 -15.96 -6.80 -7.02
CA GLN A 203 -14.90 -7.77 -7.25
C GLN A 203 -14.15 -7.39 -8.52
N ALA A 204 -12.83 -7.22 -8.41
CA ALA A 204 -11.94 -7.01 -9.53
C ALA A 204 -10.92 -8.15 -9.61
N VAL A 205 -10.73 -8.68 -10.81
CA VAL A 205 -9.76 -9.74 -11.11
C VAL A 205 -8.75 -9.18 -12.10
N GLY A 206 -7.48 -9.39 -11.82
CA GLY A 206 -6.39 -8.98 -12.68
C GLY A 206 -5.36 -10.07 -12.91
N LEU A 207 -4.54 -9.85 -13.94
CA LEU A 207 -3.40 -10.69 -14.29
C LEU A 207 -2.21 -9.83 -14.70
N VAL A 208 -1.02 -10.43 -14.72
CA VAL A 208 0.17 -9.80 -15.29
C VAL A 208 0.45 -10.44 -16.63
N GLN A 209 0.49 -9.62 -17.69
CA GLN A 209 0.90 -10.07 -19.01
C GLN A 209 2.28 -9.50 -19.33
N SER A 210 3.28 -10.39 -19.50
CA SER A 210 4.70 -10.01 -19.55
C SER A 210 5.12 -9.27 -18.28
N THR A 211 4.97 -7.96 -18.24
CA THR A 211 5.26 -7.09 -17.09
C THR A 211 4.16 -6.06 -16.84
N ALA A 212 3.13 -6.05 -17.69
CA ALA A 212 2.04 -5.09 -17.62
C ALA A 212 0.91 -5.63 -16.74
N PRO A 213 0.43 -4.85 -15.75
CA PRO A 213 -0.78 -5.16 -15.01
C PRO A 213 -2.01 -5.00 -15.92
N MET A 214 -2.87 -6.00 -15.93
CA MET A 214 -4.07 -6.07 -16.77
C MET A 214 -5.29 -6.37 -15.89
N LEU A 215 -6.39 -5.67 -16.15
CA LEU A 215 -7.71 -5.99 -15.62
C LEU A 215 -8.35 -7.08 -16.48
N HIS A 216 -8.66 -8.20 -15.85
CA HIS A 216 -9.24 -9.37 -16.49
C HIS A 216 -10.77 -9.40 -16.34
N ALA A 217 -11.32 -9.07 -15.16
CA ALA A 217 -12.76 -9.09 -14.94
C ALA A 217 -13.24 -8.12 -13.85
N LEU A 218 -14.51 -7.71 -13.95
CA LEU A 218 -15.24 -7.00 -12.90
C LEU A 218 -16.56 -7.72 -12.62
N ASN A 219 -16.81 -8.12 -11.37
CA ASN A 219 -18.00 -8.90 -10.96
C ASN A 219 -18.28 -10.10 -11.87
N GLY A 220 -17.23 -10.83 -12.28
CA GLY A 220 -17.36 -11.95 -13.20
C GLY A 220 -17.51 -11.59 -14.69
N ALA A 221 -17.69 -10.31 -15.03
CA ALA A 221 -17.70 -9.84 -16.41
C ALA A 221 -16.26 -9.76 -16.95
N VAL A 222 -15.89 -10.73 -17.79
CA VAL A 222 -14.52 -10.88 -18.31
C VAL A 222 -14.26 -9.96 -19.51
N PHE A 223 -13.10 -9.31 -19.57
CA PHE A 223 -12.62 -8.51 -20.70
C PHE A 223 -11.79 -9.36 -21.65
N ARG A 224 -12.09 -9.30 -22.95
CA ARG A 224 -11.31 -9.93 -24.02
C ARG A 224 -11.21 -8.98 -25.22
N PRO A 225 -10.05 -8.34 -25.48
CA PRO A 225 -8.80 -8.43 -24.72
C PRO A 225 -8.89 -7.79 -23.32
N GLU A 226 -7.98 -8.14 -22.43
CA GLU A 226 -7.85 -7.53 -21.10
C GLU A 226 -7.52 -6.03 -21.17
N VAL A 227 -7.87 -5.29 -20.11
CA VAL A 227 -7.68 -3.84 -20.07
C VAL A 227 -6.37 -3.48 -19.35
N PRO A 228 -5.43 -2.73 -19.98
CA PRO A 228 -4.20 -2.31 -19.31
C PRO A 228 -4.44 -1.37 -18.13
N LEU A 229 -3.93 -1.72 -16.94
CA LEU A 229 -3.99 -0.88 -15.74
C LEU A 229 -2.69 -0.09 -15.54
N ARG A 230 -2.42 0.85 -16.45
CA ARG A 230 -1.18 1.64 -16.43
C ARG A 230 -1.28 2.84 -15.49
N ARG A 231 -0.23 3.10 -14.71
CA ARG A 231 -0.13 4.34 -13.93
C ARG A 231 -0.16 5.54 -14.88
N GLY A 232 -0.95 6.54 -14.54
CA GLY A 232 -1.10 7.77 -15.33
C GLY A 232 -1.91 7.60 -16.61
N LEU A 233 -2.58 6.46 -16.82
CA LEU A 233 -3.58 6.28 -17.87
C LEU A 233 -4.97 6.38 -17.24
N PRO A 234 -5.69 7.51 -17.41
CA PRO A 234 -7.05 7.63 -16.94
C PRO A 234 -7.97 6.66 -17.68
N LEU A 235 -8.81 5.96 -16.92
CA LEU A 235 -9.82 5.04 -17.45
C LEU A 235 -11.20 5.56 -17.09
N LEU A 236 -12.09 5.61 -18.08
CA LEU A 236 -13.52 5.81 -17.88
C LEU A 236 -14.21 4.45 -17.95
N LEU A 237 -14.83 4.04 -16.84
CA LEU A 237 -15.56 2.78 -16.73
C LEU A 237 -17.04 3.04 -16.53
N PHE A 238 -17.89 2.39 -17.31
CA PHE A 238 -19.34 2.46 -17.15
C PHE A 238 -20.01 1.17 -17.62
N ARG A 239 -21.27 0.97 -17.20
CA ARG A 239 -22.12 -0.14 -17.68
C ARG A 239 -23.17 0.39 -18.64
N ALA A 240 -23.47 -0.38 -19.67
CA ALA A 240 -24.57 -0.09 -20.57
C ALA A 240 -25.21 -1.39 -21.08
N GLN A 241 -26.46 -1.31 -21.53
CA GLN A 241 -27.11 -2.42 -22.21
C GLN A 241 -26.51 -2.62 -23.62
N PRO A 242 -26.31 -3.87 -24.06
CA PRO A 242 -25.72 -4.16 -25.38
C PRO A 242 -26.50 -3.58 -26.57
N SER A 243 -27.81 -3.36 -26.39
CA SER A 243 -28.75 -2.96 -27.44
C SER A 243 -28.77 -1.46 -27.74
N ASN A 244 -27.89 -0.65 -27.14
CA ASN A 244 -27.86 0.80 -27.37
C ASN A 244 -26.79 1.20 -28.42
N PRO A 245 -27.11 1.26 -29.72
CA PRO A 245 -26.15 1.58 -30.78
C PRO A 245 -25.66 3.03 -30.75
N THR A 246 -26.37 3.96 -30.10
CA THR A 246 -25.99 5.38 -30.06
C THR A 246 -25.04 5.70 -28.91
N MET A 247 -24.86 4.79 -27.95
CA MET A 247 -24.03 5.01 -26.78
C MET A 247 -22.59 5.39 -27.14
N LEU A 248 -21.92 4.58 -27.96
CA LEU A 248 -20.51 4.79 -28.28
C LEU A 248 -20.29 6.09 -29.09
N PRO A 249 -21.08 6.39 -30.15
CA PRO A 249 -21.00 7.69 -30.82
C PRO A 249 -21.25 8.88 -29.89
N THR A 250 -22.22 8.78 -28.98
CA THR A 250 -22.52 9.84 -28.00
C THR A 250 -21.35 10.07 -27.07
N MET A 251 -20.75 9.00 -26.56
CA MET A 251 -19.59 9.09 -25.66
C MET A 251 -18.38 9.70 -26.36
N ILE A 252 -18.10 9.29 -27.61
CA ILE A 252 -17.01 9.88 -28.40
C ILE A 252 -17.27 11.37 -28.66
N GLY A 253 -18.52 11.76 -28.96
CA GLY A 253 -18.91 13.16 -29.11
C GLY A 253 -18.63 13.99 -27.85
N LEU A 254 -19.04 13.49 -26.68
CA LEU A 254 -18.81 14.14 -25.39
C LEU A 254 -17.31 14.26 -25.06
N LEU A 255 -16.51 13.23 -25.36
CA LEU A 255 -15.05 13.30 -25.20
C LEU A 255 -14.44 14.38 -26.11
N ALA A 256 -14.90 14.47 -27.36
CA ALA A 256 -14.44 15.49 -28.30
C ALA A 256 -14.78 16.92 -27.85
N GLU A 257 -15.99 17.14 -27.34
CA GLU A 257 -16.41 18.43 -26.76
C GLU A 257 -15.53 18.82 -25.56
N ALA A 258 -15.19 17.85 -24.71
CA ALA A 258 -14.28 18.03 -23.59
C ALA A 258 -12.80 18.15 -24.00
N ARG A 259 -12.48 18.05 -25.30
CA ARG A 259 -11.12 18.02 -25.86
C ARG A 259 -10.25 16.87 -25.30
N VAL A 260 -10.88 15.75 -24.98
CA VAL A 260 -10.24 14.53 -24.48
C VAL A 260 -10.18 13.50 -25.59
N GLN A 261 -9.02 12.90 -25.82
CA GLN A 261 -8.84 11.87 -26.85
C GLN A 261 -9.15 10.48 -26.29
N LEU A 262 -9.88 9.67 -27.06
CA LEU A 262 -10.02 8.24 -26.82
C LEU A 262 -8.76 7.51 -27.31
N LEU A 263 -8.06 6.84 -26.40
CA LEU A 263 -6.82 6.09 -26.67
C LEU A 263 -7.08 4.61 -26.94
N SER A 264 -8.01 4.01 -26.20
CA SER A 264 -8.47 2.64 -26.43
C SER A 264 -9.89 2.44 -25.92
N TYR A 265 -10.57 1.44 -26.45
CA TYR A 265 -11.90 1.05 -26.04
C TYR A 265 -11.98 -0.48 -25.94
N GLN A 266 -12.50 -0.96 -24.81
CA GLN A 266 -12.65 -2.37 -24.50
C GLN A 266 -14.03 -2.62 -23.87
N THR A 267 -14.57 -3.81 -24.10
CA THR A 267 -15.85 -4.22 -23.51
C THR A 267 -15.71 -5.58 -22.84
N SER A 268 -16.47 -5.79 -21.76
CA SER A 268 -16.59 -7.12 -21.18
C SER A 268 -17.56 -8.00 -21.98
N VAL A 269 -17.51 -9.30 -21.74
CA VAL A 269 -18.63 -10.21 -22.02
C VAL A 269 -19.86 -9.72 -21.25
N VAL A 270 -21.04 -9.95 -21.82
CA VAL A 270 -22.33 -9.63 -21.18
C VAL A 270 -22.45 -10.37 -19.85
N SER A 271 -22.76 -9.64 -18.80
CA SER A 271 -22.97 -10.17 -17.45
C SER A 271 -24.14 -9.42 -16.81
N ASP A 272 -25.10 -10.18 -16.28
CA ASP A 272 -26.37 -9.64 -15.75
C ASP A 272 -27.12 -8.72 -16.72
N GLY A 273 -27.07 -9.04 -18.03
CA GLY A 273 -27.78 -8.29 -19.08
C GLY A 273 -27.12 -6.96 -19.50
N GLU A 274 -25.98 -6.60 -18.91
CA GLU A 274 -25.22 -5.40 -19.25
C GLU A 274 -23.77 -5.74 -19.63
N THR A 275 -23.11 -4.80 -20.28
CA THR A 275 -21.68 -4.88 -20.61
C THR A 275 -20.93 -3.77 -19.89
N TRP A 276 -19.75 -4.10 -19.36
CA TRP A 276 -18.79 -3.08 -18.96
C TRP A 276 -18.13 -2.51 -20.21
N HIS A 277 -18.01 -1.19 -20.22
CA HIS A 277 -17.29 -0.43 -21.20
C HIS A 277 -16.14 0.28 -20.50
N VAL A 278 -14.93 0.13 -21.07
CA VAL A 278 -13.74 0.78 -20.55
C VAL A 278 -13.10 1.58 -21.67
N MET A 279 -12.95 2.88 -21.45
CA MET A 279 -12.30 3.81 -22.35
C MET A 279 -11.03 4.33 -21.70
N ALA A 280 -9.88 4.10 -22.33
CA ALA A 280 -8.66 4.79 -21.95
C ALA A 280 -8.67 6.17 -22.60
N ILE A 281 -8.45 7.22 -21.82
CA ILE A 281 -8.55 8.60 -22.28
C ILE A 281 -7.26 9.38 -22.01
N SER A 282 -7.00 10.43 -22.80
CA SER A 282 -5.74 11.19 -22.72
C SER A 282 -5.57 11.99 -21.42
N SER A 283 -6.65 12.34 -20.75
CA SER A 283 -6.67 13.12 -19.52
C SER A 283 -7.94 12.84 -18.73
N LEU A 284 -7.93 13.11 -17.43
CA LEU A 284 -9.16 13.07 -16.62
C LEU A 284 -10.19 14.03 -17.19
N LEU A 285 -11.46 13.64 -17.09
CA LEU A 285 -12.55 14.53 -17.44
C LEU A 285 -12.56 15.70 -16.45
N PRO A 286 -12.79 16.94 -16.92
CA PRO A 286 -13.10 18.03 -16.02
C PRO A 286 -14.33 17.64 -15.18
N SER A 287 -14.37 18.08 -13.92
CA SER A 287 -15.53 17.85 -13.05
C SER A 287 -16.81 18.30 -13.75
N LEU A 288 -17.66 17.32 -14.10
CA LEU A 288 -19.01 17.52 -14.60
C LEU A 288 -19.92 18.03 -13.47
#